data_AF-A0A1F5MFF1-F1
#
_entry.id   AF-A0A1F5MFF1-F1
#
_cell.length_a   1.000
_cell.length_b   1.000
_cell.length_c   1.000
_cell.angle_alpha   90.00
_cell.angle_beta   90.00
_cell.angle_gamma   90.00
#
_symmetry.space_group_name_H-M   'P 1'
#
loop_
_entity.id
_entity.type
_entity.pdbx_description
1 polymer ?
#
loop_
_entity_poly.entity_id
_entity_poly.type
_entity_poly.pdbx_seq_one_letter_code
_entity_poly.pdbx_strand_id
1 'polypeptide(L)'
;MSNVIQELFDFIGSAERSRNYPAKVASNHRTPLKLIDPELTEEERGSLEILKNNLDKIFHTVYDKNKTRMSPISIGVYTRRIRSLIADYEKYGTDLGKMASWNRQIITRKHNKIKAEITPVVSGQMEDIAPGLNETPTMNRHQFSFGAFISTPSPLTRRQYTEIDSYVKYLGTTVVEDEIRAKAEEEE
;
A
#
# COMPACT_ATOMS: atom_id res chain seq x y z
N MET A 1 -32.68 -14.99 4.00
CA MET A 1 -32.00 -14.15 5.01
C MET A 1 -31.08 -13.21 4.24
N SER A 2 -31.14 -11.91 4.53
CA SER A 2 -30.23 -10.97 3.88
C SER A 2 -28.82 -11.18 4.42
N ASN A 3 -27.84 -11.31 3.53
CA ASN A 3 -26.43 -11.47 3.92
C ASN A 3 -25.80 -10.07 3.93
N VAL A 4 -25.38 -9.62 5.11
CA VAL A 4 -24.80 -8.29 5.33
C VAL A 4 -23.60 -8.03 4.40
N ILE A 5 -22.78 -9.05 4.14
CA ILE A 5 -21.64 -8.92 3.22
C ILE A 5 -22.10 -8.61 1.80
N GLN A 6 -23.19 -9.25 1.35
CA GLN A 6 -23.76 -8.99 0.03
C GLN A 6 -24.35 -7.58 -0.03
N GLU A 7 -25.06 -7.13 1.01
CA GLU A 7 -25.55 -5.76 1.10
C GLU A 7 -24.42 -4.72 1.00
N LEU A 8 -23.30 -4.97 1.67
CA LEU A 8 -22.12 -4.09 1.60
C LEU A 8 -21.49 -4.11 0.21
N PHE A 9 -21.43 -5.25 -0.48
CA PHE A 9 -20.98 -5.31 -1.87
C PHE A 9 -21.89 -4.54 -2.82
N ASP A 10 -23.20 -4.69 -2.67
CA ASP A 10 -24.20 -4.03 -3.48
C ASP A 10 -24.20 -2.51 -3.23
N PHE A 11 -24.01 -2.10 -1.98
CA PHE A 11 -23.79 -0.70 -1.61
C PHE A 11 -22.56 -0.12 -2.30
N ILE A 12 -21.41 -0.81 -2.26
CA ILE A 12 -20.20 -0.35 -2.97
C ILE A 12 -20.47 -0.23 -4.48
N GLY A 13 -21.14 -1.21 -5.08
CA GLY A 13 -21.47 -1.20 -6.50
C GLY A 13 -22.39 -0.03 -6.87
N SER A 14 -23.34 0.29 -6.01
CA SER A 14 -24.26 1.40 -6.21
C SER A 14 -23.56 2.76 -6.02
N ALA A 15 -22.71 2.88 -5.01
CA ALA A 15 -21.89 4.07 -4.76
C ALA A 15 -20.85 4.33 -5.87
N GLU A 16 -20.30 3.28 -6.47
CA GLU A 16 -19.41 3.39 -7.64
C GLU A 16 -20.18 3.87 -8.88
N ARG A 17 -21.36 3.29 -9.14
CA ARG A 17 -22.23 3.69 -10.26
C ARG A 17 -22.71 5.14 -10.15
N SER A 18 -23.04 5.60 -8.94
CA SER A 18 -23.44 6.99 -8.68
C SER A 18 -22.26 7.97 -8.62
N ARG A 19 -21.02 7.51 -8.87
CA ARG A 19 -19.78 8.29 -8.78
C ARG A 19 -19.46 8.85 -7.38
N ASN A 20 -20.14 8.39 -6.34
CA ASN A 20 -19.82 8.73 -4.95
C ASN A 20 -18.49 8.09 -4.54
N TYR A 21 -18.21 6.88 -5.02
CA TYR A 21 -16.91 6.23 -4.89
C TYR A 21 -16.15 6.22 -6.21
N PRO A 22 -14.93 6.78 -6.25
CA PRO A 22 -14.00 6.49 -7.33
C PRO A 22 -13.70 4.99 -7.39
N ALA A 23 -13.45 4.45 -8.59
CA ALA A 23 -13.17 3.01 -8.78
C ALA A 23 -12.07 2.47 -7.85
N LYS A 24 -11.02 3.26 -7.61
CA LYS A 24 -9.94 2.91 -6.65
C LYS A 24 -10.45 2.76 -5.22
N VAL A 25 -11.37 3.63 -4.78
CA VAL A 25 -11.97 3.58 -3.44
C VAL A 25 -12.89 2.37 -3.33
N ALA A 26 -13.74 2.13 -4.34
CA ALA A 26 -14.59 0.95 -4.40
C ALA A 26 -13.77 -0.35 -4.31
N SER A 27 -12.69 -0.47 -5.09
CA SER A 27 -11.76 -1.60 -5.02
C SER A 27 -11.12 -1.74 -3.64
N ASN A 28 -10.69 -0.63 -3.02
CA ASN A 28 -10.12 -0.64 -1.68
C ASN A 28 -11.08 -1.17 -0.60
N HIS A 29 -12.39 -1.02 -0.77
CA HIS A 29 -13.39 -1.58 0.15
C HIS A 29 -13.76 -3.03 -0.19
N ARG A 30 -13.78 -3.40 -1.47
CA ARG A 30 -14.06 -4.78 -1.90
C ARG A 30 -12.99 -5.77 -1.44
N THR A 31 -11.72 -5.40 -1.49
CA THR A 31 -10.62 -6.34 -1.17
C THR A 31 -10.67 -6.82 0.29
N PRO A 32 -10.79 -5.95 1.30
CA PRO A 32 -10.97 -6.37 2.69
C PRO A 32 -12.24 -7.20 2.92
N LEU A 33 -13.36 -6.85 2.27
CA LEU A 33 -14.60 -7.63 2.39
C LEU A 33 -14.43 -9.06 1.90
N LYS A 34 -13.83 -9.25 0.72
CA LYS A 34 -13.54 -10.57 0.16
C LYS A 34 -12.60 -11.40 1.06
N LEU A 35 -11.71 -10.72 1.77
CA LEU A 35 -10.76 -11.35 2.65
C LEU A 35 -11.43 -11.88 3.93
N ILE A 36 -12.36 -11.11 4.50
CA ILE A 36 -13.06 -11.53 5.73
C ILE A 36 -14.19 -12.51 5.45
N ASP A 37 -14.86 -12.43 4.29
CA ASP A 37 -16.03 -13.26 3.94
C ASP A 37 -15.92 -14.75 4.36
N PRO A 38 -14.86 -15.51 3.99
CA PRO A 38 -14.76 -16.92 4.37
C PRO A 38 -14.61 -17.16 5.88
N GLU A 39 -14.28 -16.14 6.66
CA GLU A 39 -14.02 -16.21 8.09
C GLU A 39 -15.21 -15.77 8.95
N LEU A 40 -16.29 -15.23 8.36
CA LEU A 40 -17.48 -14.86 9.11
C LEU A 40 -18.28 -16.09 9.55
N THR A 41 -18.72 -16.05 10.80
CA THR A 41 -19.75 -16.94 11.34
C THR A 41 -21.14 -16.58 10.80
N GLU A 42 -22.11 -17.48 10.96
CA GLU A 42 -23.48 -17.26 10.50
C GLU A 42 -24.16 -16.06 11.19
N GLU A 43 -23.87 -15.85 12.47
CA GLU A 43 -24.34 -14.69 13.24
C GLU A 43 -23.80 -13.37 12.68
N GLU A 44 -22.51 -13.33 12.33
CA GLU A 44 -21.86 -12.14 11.78
C GLU A 44 -22.32 -11.85 10.35
N ARG A 45 -22.68 -12.89 9.57
CA ARG A 45 -23.28 -12.74 8.24
C ARG A 45 -24.71 -12.18 8.31
N GLY A 46 -25.42 -12.46 9.40
CA GLY A 46 -26.80 -12.04 9.61
C GLY A 46 -26.95 -10.66 10.26
N SER A 47 -25.92 -10.13 10.93
CA SER A 47 -26.01 -8.86 11.66
C SER A 47 -24.80 -7.97 11.47
N LEU A 48 -25.04 -6.76 10.95
CA LEU A 48 -24.02 -5.72 10.77
C LEU A 48 -23.43 -5.26 12.10
N GLU A 49 -24.24 -5.23 13.17
CA GLU A 49 -23.79 -4.83 14.50
C GLU A 49 -22.83 -5.85 15.11
N ILE A 50 -23.14 -7.14 14.97
CA ILE A 50 -22.26 -8.24 15.44
C ILE A 50 -20.95 -8.21 14.64
N LEU A 51 -21.03 -8.08 13.31
CA LEU A 51 -19.85 -7.93 12.45
C LEU A 51 -18.96 -6.75 12.88
N LYS A 52 -19.56 -5.59 13.16
CA LYS A 52 -18.85 -4.39 13.61
C LYS A 52 -18.14 -4.60 14.95
N ASN A 53 -18.78 -5.28 15.89
CA ASN A 53 -18.25 -5.55 17.22
C ASN A 53 -17.14 -6.61 17.21
N ASN A 54 -17.25 -7.62 16.35
CA ASN A 54 -16.28 -8.70 16.24
C ASN A 54 -15.18 -8.44 15.20
N LEU A 55 -15.20 -7.30 14.51
CA LEU A 55 -14.31 -7.03 13.37
C LEU A 55 -12.83 -7.22 13.69
N ASP A 56 -12.39 -6.77 14.87
CA ASP A 56 -10.98 -6.94 15.29
C ASP A 56 -10.62 -8.41 15.48
N LYS A 57 -11.52 -9.22 16.06
CA LYS A 57 -11.33 -10.67 16.23
C LYS A 57 -11.25 -11.37 14.88
N ILE A 58 -12.15 -11.04 13.96
CA ILE A 58 -12.16 -11.60 12.59
C ILE A 58 -10.82 -11.30 11.89
N PHE A 59 -10.33 -10.07 11.98
CA PHE A 59 -9.04 -9.70 11.38
C PHE A 59 -7.85 -10.36 12.06
N HIS A 60 -7.90 -10.63 13.37
CA HIS A 60 -6.89 -11.45 14.04
C HIS A 60 -6.87 -12.88 13.48
N THR A 61 -8.04 -13.51 13.30
CA THR A 61 -8.15 -14.85 12.69
C THR A 61 -7.63 -14.87 11.25
N VAL A 62 -7.99 -13.87 10.45
CA VAL A 62 -7.49 -13.70 9.07
C VAL A 62 -5.97 -13.57 9.05
N TYR A 63 -5.41 -12.76 9.95
CA TYR A 63 -3.96 -12.61 10.08
C TYR A 63 -3.29 -13.91 10.44
N ASP A 64 -3.85 -14.62 11.42
CA ASP A 64 -3.25 -15.85 11.91
C ASP A 64 -3.15 -16.94 10.83
N LYS A 65 -4.14 -16.97 9.92
CA LYS A 65 -4.14 -17.85 8.74
C LYS A 65 -3.21 -17.38 7.62
N ASN A 66 -2.89 -16.09 7.55
CA ASN A 66 -2.14 -15.47 6.44
C ASN A 66 -0.83 -14.80 6.86
N LYS A 67 -0.23 -15.21 7.99
CA LYS A 67 0.99 -14.58 8.57
C LYS A 67 2.15 -14.43 7.58
N THR A 68 2.27 -15.35 6.62
CA THR A 68 3.35 -15.34 5.62
C THR A 68 3.10 -14.35 4.47
N ARG A 69 1.86 -13.90 4.27
CA ARG A 69 1.44 -13.08 3.12
C ARG A 69 1.00 -11.67 3.49
N MET A 70 0.69 -11.42 4.76
CA MET A 70 0.15 -10.14 5.22
C MET A 70 1.03 -9.51 6.29
N SER A 71 1.29 -8.21 6.15
CA SER A 71 1.93 -7.42 7.20
C SER A 71 0.90 -6.92 8.24
N PRO A 72 1.30 -6.75 9.51
CA PRO A 72 0.44 -6.14 10.55
C PRO A 72 -0.11 -4.76 10.14
N ILE A 73 0.68 -3.99 9.41
CA ILE A 73 0.29 -2.67 8.90
C ILE A 73 -0.91 -2.78 7.94
N SER A 74 -0.92 -3.81 7.08
CA SER A 74 -1.99 -4.03 6.11
C SER A 74 -3.33 -4.32 6.80
N ILE A 75 -3.30 -5.02 7.93
CA ILE A 75 -4.50 -5.33 8.71
C ILE A 75 -5.11 -4.07 9.30
N GLY A 76 -4.31 -3.22 9.93
CA GLY A 76 -4.81 -1.94 10.45
C GLY A 76 -5.46 -1.08 9.36
N VAL A 77 -4.89 -1.09 8.15
CA VAL A 77 -5.48 -0.42 6.98
C VAL A 77 -6.80 -1.06 6.56
N TYR A 78 -6.89 -2.39 6.52
CA TYR A 78 -8.10 -3.11 6.11
C TYR A 78 -9.23 -2.97 7.13
N THR A 79 -8.93 -3.10 8.42
CA THR A 79 -9.85 -2.82 9.53
C THR A 79 -10.44 -1.42 9.40
N ARG A 80 -9.60 -0.40 9.19
CA ARG A 80 -10.06 0.99 9.01
C ARG A 80 -10.96 1.15 7.78
N ARG A 81 -10.65 0.47 6.68
CA ARG A 81 -11.45 0.52 5.44
C ARG A 81 -12.82 -0.11 5.63
N ILE A 82 -12.94 -1.23 6.33
CA ILE A 82 -14.25 -1.83 6.60
C ILE A 82 -15.04 -0.96 7.58
N ARG A 83 -14.42 -0.46 8.65
CA ARG A 83 -15.10 0.48 9.57
C ARG A 83 -15.64 1.72 8.85
N SER A 84 -14.85 2.31 7.96
CA SER A 84 -15.29 3.45 7.15
C SER A 84 -16.44 3.07 6.22
N LEU A 85 -16.41 1.87 5.63
CA LEU A 85 -17.49 1.38 4.78
C LEU A 85 -18.78 1.19 5.56
N ILE A 86 -18.71 0.56 6.73
CA ILE A 86 -19.87 0.35 7.61
C ILE A 86 -20.48 1.70 8.02
N ALA A 87 -19.64 2.68 8.38
CA ALA A 87 -20.11 4.02 8.71
C ALA A 87 -20.80 4.72 7.52
N ASP A 88 -20.26 4.59 6.31
CA ASP A 88 -20.88 5.12 5.10
C ASP A 88 -22.21 4.38 4.78
N TYR A 89 -22.26 3.06 4.99
CA TYR A 89 -23.47 2.25 4.79
C TYR A 89 -24.57 2.62 5.79
N GLU A 90 -24.24 2.74 7.08
CA GLU A 90 -25.18 3.20 8.12
C GLU A 90 -25.77 4.57 7.76
N LYS A 91 -24.93 5.47 7.20
CA LYS A 91 -25.33 6.83 6.86
C LYS A 91 -26.13 6.94 5.56
N TYR A 92 -25.75 6.20 4.51
CA TYR A 92 -26.27 6.40 3.15
C TYR A 92 -26.87 5.14 2.51
N GLY A 93 -26.51 3.94 2.98
CA GLY A 93 -26.94 2.67 2.37
C GLY A 93 -28.31 2.18 2.85
N THR A 94 -28.78 2.64 4.01
CA THR A 94 -30.09 2.27 4.59
C THR A 94 -31.27 2.91 3.89
N ASP A 95 -31.06 4.03 3.18
CA ASP A 95 -32.12 4.80 2.52
C ASP A 95 -31.63 5.29 1.15
N LEU A 96 -32.40 4.96 0.10
CA LEU A 96 -32.12 5.36 -1.28
C LEU A 96 -32.06 6.89 -1.44
N GLY A 97 -32.89 7.64 -0.70
CA GLY A 97 -32.88 9.10 -0.74
C GLY A 97 -31.56 9.68 -0.22
N LYS A 98 -31.02 9.10 0.85
CA LYS A 98 -29.72 9.51 1.41
C LYS A 98 -28.58 9.22 0.45
N MET A 99 -28.62 8.08 -0.23
CA MET A 99 -27.60 7.72 -1.22
C MET A 99 -27.60 8.68 -2.42
N ALA A 100 -28.77 9.10 -2.88
CA ALA A 100 -28.90 10.10 -3.94
C ALA A 100 -28.38 11.48 -3.51
N SER A 101 -28.62 11.87 -2.26
CA SER A 101 -28.15 13.14 -1.69
C SER A 101 -26.68 13.13 -1.22
N TRP A 102 -25.95 12.03 -1.45
CA TRP A 102 -24.59 11.87 -0.95
C TRP A 102 -23.61 12.79 -1.70
N ASN A 103 -23.44 14.00 -1.18
CA ASN A 103 -22.49 14.96 -1.70
C ASN A 103 -21.10 14.72 -1.08
N ARG A 104 -20.30 13.86 -1.70
CA ARG A 104 -18.95 13.58 -1.19
C ARG A 104 -18.04 14.79 -1.40
N GLN A 105 -17.45 15.29 -0.32
CA GLN A 105 -16.45 16.35 -0.39
C GLN A 105 -15.24 15.87 -1.20
N ILE A 106 -15.03 16.48 -2.37
CA ILE A 106 -13.82 16.26 -3.17
C ILE A 106 -12.69 17.01 -2.46
N ILE A 107 -11.94 16.29 -1.64
CA ILE A 107 -10.75 16.86 -0.99
C ILE A 107 -9.63 16.92 -2.03
N THR A 108 -9.50 18.08 -2.68
CA THR A 108 -8.30 18.43 -3.43
C THR A 108 -7.17 18.69 -2.45
N ARG A 109 -6.38 17.66 -2.17
CA ARG A 109 -5.14 17.84 -1.42
C ARG A 109 -4.21 18.69 -2.28
N LYS A 110 -4.00 19.95 -1.89
CA LYS A 110 -2.90 20.75 -2.42
C LYS A 110 -1.63 19.94 -2.15
N HIS A 111 -0.89 19.59 -3.20
CA HIS A 111 0.45 19.05 -3.04
C HIS A 111 1.27 20.16 -2.38
N ASN A 112 1.35 20.15 -1.05
CA ASN A 112 2.35 20.93 -0.35
C ASN A 112 3.68 20.37 -0.85
N LYS A 113 4.37 21.14 -1.69
CA LYS A 113 5.79 20.91 -1.98
C LYS A 113 6.45 20.90 -0.61
N ILE A 114 6.82 19.71 -0.14
CA ILE A 114 7.69 19.56 1.02
C ILE A 114 8.97 20.27 0.58
N LYS A 115 9.15 21.52 0.99
CA LYS A 115 10.48 22.12 1.03
C LYS A 115 11.22 21.25 2.02
N ALA A 116 12.13 20.42 1.51
CA ALA A 116 13.05 19.66 2.33
C ALA A 116 14.00 20.67 2.99
N GLU A 117 13.54 21.33 4.05
CA GLU A 117 14.44 21.89 5.04
C GLU A 117 14.99 20.70 5.83
N ILE A 118 16.17 20.27 5.40
CA ILE A 118 17.01 19.34 6.14
C ILE A 118 17.38 20.08 7.44
N THR A 119 16.61 19.86 8.50
CA THR A 119 17.05 20.21 9.85
C THR A 119 18.17 19.23 10.21
N PRO A 120 19.43 19.67 10.41
CA PRO A 120 20.45 18.80 10.94
C PRO A 120 20.01 18.33 12.32
N VAL A 121 19.94 17.01 12.50
CA VAL A 121 19.75 16.39 13.80
C VAL A 121 20.96 16.76 14.65
N VAL A 122 20.75 17.66 15.61
CA VAL A 122 21.67 17.91 16.70
C VAL A 122 21.60 16.69 17.61
N SER A 123 22.50 15.73 17.37
CA SER A 123 22.87 14.75 18.37
C SER A 123 23.82 15.42 19.36
N GLY A 124 23.39 15.52 20.62
CA GLY A 124 24.18 16.13 21.69
C GLY A 124 25.42 15.32 22.06
N GLN A 125 26.51 16.08 22.22
CA GLN A 125 27.66 15.92 23.12
C GLN A 125 28.52 14.64 23.06
N MET A 126 29.74 14.80 22.54
CA MET A 126 30.95 14.35 23.25
C MET A 126 32.21 15.07 22.71
N GLU A 127 32.83 15.83 23.62
CA GLU A 127 34.26 16.08 23.86
C GLU A 127 35.20 16.67 22.79
N ASP A 128 35.99 17.64 23.29
CA ASP A 128 37.09 18.35 22.66
C ASP A 128 38.22 17.42 22.20
N ILE A 129 38.48 17.33 20.88
CA ILE A 129 39.83 17.08 20.32
C ILE A 129 40.01 17.85 19.00
N ALA A 130 41.17 18.49 18.89
CA ALA A 130 41.69 19.33 17.81
C ALA A 130 41.78 18.62 16.41
N PRO A 131 42.07 19.37 15.33
CA PRO A 131 41.61 19.11 13.96
C PRO A 131 42.49 18.10 13.20
N GLY A 132 41.85 17.21 12.45
CA GLY A 132 42.54 16.28 11.54
C GLY A 132 41.59 15.79 10.46
N LEU A 133 41.82 16.26 9.24
CA LEU A 133 41.14 15.87 8.01
C LEU A 133 40.94 14.36 7.89
N ASN A 134 39.71 13.94 7.56
CA ASN A 134 39.33 12.93 6.55
C ASN A 134 37.97 12.29 6.91
N GLU A 135 36.90 13.08 6.98
CA GLU A 135 35.55 12.51 6.99
C GLU A 135 35.22 12.03 5.57
N THR A 136 35.26 10.72 5.35
CA THR A 136 34.72 10.13 4.13
C THR A 136 33.22 10.44 4.07
N PRO A 137 32.71 11.04 2.98
CA PRO A 137 31.29 11.37 2.87
C PRO A 137 30.46 10.10 3.05
N THR A 138 29.49 10.15 3.95
CA THR A 138 28.54 9.06 4.20
C THR A 138 27.78 8.76 2.91
N MET A 139 27.99 7.56 2.34
CA MET A 139 27.40 7.19 1.04
C MET A 139 26.03 6.54 1.21
N ASN A 140 25.07 6.97 0.39
CA ASN A 140 23.75 6.37 0.29
C ASN A 140 23.80 5.15 -0.64
N ARG A 141 23.41 3.97 -0.13
CA ARG A 141 23.36 2.73 -0.90
C ARG A 141 21.99 2.57 -1.56
N HIS A 142 21.97 2.50 -2.88
CA HIS A 142 20.77 2.25 -3.68
C HIS A 142 20.83 0.86 -4.31
N GLN A 143 19.76 0.08 -4.16
CA GLN A 143 19.62 -1.24 -4.78
C GLN A 143 18.75 -1.14 -6.04
N PHE A 144 19.18 -1.79 -7.12
CA PHE A 144 18.50 -1.85 -8.42
C PHE A 144 18.17 -3.29 -8.81
N SER A 145 17.52 -3.46 -9.95
CA SER A 145 17.25 -4.78 -10.55
C SER A 145 18.55 -5.61 -10.73
N PHE A 146 18.41 -6.93 -10.83
CA PHE A 146 19.55 -7.86 -10.99
C PHE A 146 20.62 -7.80 -9.88
N GLY A 147 20.26 -7.24 -8.70
CA GLY A 147 21.18 -7.18 -7.56
C GLY A 147 22.28 -6.13 -7.68
N ALA A 148 22.19 -5.20 -8.64
CA ALA A 148 23.15 -4.11 -8.76
C ALA A 148 22.99 -3.09 -7.62
N PHE A 149 24.12 -2.56 -7.13
CA PHE A 149 24.15 -1.51 -6.10
C PHE A 149 24.99 -0.33 -6.57
N ILE A 150 24.51 0.89 -6.28
CA ILE A 150 25.27 2.12 -6.48
C ILE A 150 25.31 2.88 -5.16
N SER A 151 26.50 3.36 -4.81
CA SER A 151 26.74 4.21 -3.66
C SER A 151 26.95 5.64 -4.13
N THR A 152 26.10 6.57 -3.68
CA THR A 152 26.19 7.99 -4.06
C THR A 152 26.31 8.88 -2.83
N PRO A 153 27.10 9.97 -2.88
CA PRO A 153 27.20 10.91 -1.77
C PRO A 153 25.91 11.70 -1.55
N SER A 154 25.03 11.77 -2.55
CA SER A 154 23.72 12.44 -2.49
C SER A 154 22.58 11.48 -2.86
N PRO A 155 21.35 11.71 -2.34
CA PRO A 155 20.20 10.88 -2.66
C PRO A 155 19.78 11.07 -4.13
N LEU A 156 19.49 9.97 -4.82
CA LEU A 156 19.02 9.99 -6.21
C LEU A 156 17.59 10.53 -6.33
N THR A 157 17.33 11.34 -7.36
CA THR A 157 15.96 11.72 -7.73
C THR A 157 15.22 10.55 -8.37
N ARG A 158 13.87 10.57 -8.33
CA ARG A 158 13.04 9.52 -8.94
C ARG A 158 13.32 9.32 -10.44
N ARG A 159 13.62 10.40 -11.16
CA ARG A 159 13.97 10.34 -12.59
C ARG A 159 15.29 9.59 -12.79
N GLN A 160 16.34 9.98 -12.06
CA GLN A 160 17.64 9.31 -12.11
C GLN A 160 17.54 7.84 -11.73
N TYR A 161 16.76 7.50 -10.70
CA TYR A 161 16.55 6.11 -10.30
C TYR A 161 15.92 5.28 -11.43
N THR A 162 14.94 5.84 -12.15
CA THR A 162 14.26 5.15 -13.25
C THR A 162 15.19 4.96 -14.46
N GLU A 163 15.98 5.99 -14.80
CA GLU A 163 16.98 5.93 -15.87
C GLU A 163 18.04 4.86 -15.55
N ILE A 164 18.58 4.84 -14.33
CA ILE A 164 19.56 3.84 -13.89
C ILE A 164 18.96 2.43 -13.90
N ASP A 165 17.77 2.22 -13.34
CA ASP A 165 17.14 0.89 -13.33
C ASP A 165 16.87 0.36 -14.75
N SER A 166 16.48 1.24 -15.68
CA SER A 166 16.28 0.86 -17.08
C SER A 166 17.58 0.40 -17.76
N TYR A 167 18.69 1.08 -17.47
CA TYR A 167 20.00 0.72 -18.00
C TYR A 167 20.53 -0.59 -17.39
N VAL A 168 20.37 -0.77 -16.07
CA VAL A 168 20.73 -2.01 -15.39
C VAL A 168 19.95 -3.20 -15.94
N LYS A 169 18.67 -3.03 -16.26
CA LYS A 169 17.86 -4.07 -16.90
C LYS A 169 18.35 -4.43 -18.29
N TYR A 170 18.68 -3.43 -19.10
CA TYR A 170 19.24 -3.62 -20.43
C TYR A 170 20.54 -4.44 -20.38
N LEU A 171 21.46 -4.09 -19.47
CA LEU A 171 22.70 -4.85 -19.28
C LEU A 171 22.44 -6.29 -18.82
N GLY A 172 21.46 -6.50 -17.93
CA GLY A 172 21.07 -7.83 -17.49
C GLY A 172 20.56 -8.71 -18.63
N THR A 173 19.81 -8.14 -19.57
CA THR A 173 19.29 -8.89 -20.73
C THR A 173 20.38 -9.23 -21.74
N THR A 174 21.31 -8.33 -22.02
CA THR A 174 22.38 -8.58 -23.00
C THR A 174 23.37 -9.64 -22.53
N VAL A 175 23.70 -9.67 -21.23
CA VAL A 175 24.61 -10.69 -20.67
C VAL A 175 24.00 -12.10 -20.78
N VAL A 176 22.70 -12.23 -20.56
CA VAL A 176 22.01 -13.52 -20.69
C VAL A 176 21.97 -13.99 -22.15
N GLU A 177 21.79 -13.08 -23.10
CA GLU A 177 21.80 -13.41 -24.54
C GLU A 177 23.19 -13.89 -25.02
N ASP A 178 24.26 -13.24 -24.56
CA ASP A 178 25.64 -13.65 -24.89
C ASP A 178 26.01 -15.02 -24.28
N GLU A 179 25.57 -15.33 -23.06
CA GLU A 179 25.79 -16.65 -22.45
C GLU A 179 25.05 -17.78 -23.19
N ILE A 180 23.85 -17.49 -23.70
CA ILE A 180 23.09 -18.46 -24.51
C ILE A 180 23.78 -18.71 -25.85
N ARG A 181 24.30 -17.64 -26.48
CA ARG A 181 25.02 -17.75 -27.75
C ARG A 181 26.34 -18.50 -27.61
N ALA A 182 27.11 -18.23 -26.56
CA ALA A 182 28.37 -18.93 -26.31
C ALA A 182 28.17 -20.44 -26.09
N LYS A 183 27.10 -20.85 -25.39
CA LYS A 183 26.77 -22.28 -25.21
C LYS A 183 26.32 -22.97 -26.50
N ALA A 184 25.68 -22.25 -27.41
CA ALA A 184 25.27 -22.80 -28.70
C ALA A 184 26.46 -23.04 -29.64
N GLU A 185 27.52 -22.24 -29.52
CA GLU A 185 28.75 -22.38 -30.33
C GLU A 185 29.72 -23.45 -29.80
N GLU A 186 29.58 -23.91 -28.54
CA GLU A 186 30.37 -25.02 -27.97
C GLU A 186 29.78 -26.43 -28.27
N GLU A 187 28.52 -26.51 -28.72
CA GLU A 187 27.83 -27.77 -29.05
C GLU A 187 27.89 -28.14 -30.55
N GLU A 188 28.57 -27.33 -31.38
CA GLU A 188 28.82 -27.56 -32.82
C GLU A 188 30.27 -27.96 -33.11
#